data_AF-A0A329VYA6-F1
#
_entry.id   AF-A0A329VYA6-F1
#
_cell.length_a   1.000
_cell.length_b   1.000
_cell.length_c   1.000
_cell.angle_alpha   90.00
_cell.angle_beta   90.00
_cell.angle_gamma   90.00
#
_symmetry.space_group_name_H-M   'P 1'
#
loop_
_entity.id
_entity.type
_entity.pdbx_description
1 polymer ?
#
loop_
_entity_poly.entity_id
_entity_poly.type
_entity_poly.pdbx_seq_one_letter_code
_entity_poly.pdbx_strand_id
1 'polypeptide(L)'
;MEDLSLTQRNELIVTCASDPAACKEKYGELPANSMLVRQAIDKALGEDIPWSMKNDLSVLLMQQMDESGIVTSTEFAQKLEKQFGLDKQRAEILTGAALGAVTGGMSNRGGKPGAVTEGKNVVIVDSGKKRAWNKTLNKPEPNTVYHVDGNKTFQTDSLGRTSLAEGSLSLSKNDRNTYQQCKAGKCGNPGDEGGHLIASIFNGPGEKLNLVPMDGNLNKGAWKQMENTWASALKEGKQVDVKVEPVYKGNNVRPESFSVTYSIDGGRPIVKDISNIPGGGKK
;
A
#
# COMPACT_ATOMS: atom_id res chain seq x y z
N MET A 1 -7.37 -27.21 10.76
CA MET A 1 -8.46 -26.21 10.60
C MET A 1 -8.13 -25.14 9.55
N GLU A 2 -7.10 -25.31 8.70
CA GLU A 2 -6.73 -24.32 7.68
C GLU A 2 -7.51 -24.46 6.36
N ASP A 3 -7.96 -25.66 5.99
CA ASP A 3 -8.59 -25.88 4.66
C ASP A 3 -10.06 -25.40 4.56
N LEU A 4 -10.78 -25.30 5.69
CA LEU A 4 -12.13 -24.74 5.70
C LEU A 4 -12.16 -23.22 5.47
N SER A 5 -11.03 -22.52 5.68
CA SER A 5 -10.92 -21.06 5.58
C SER A 5 -10.72 -20.54 4.15
N LEU A 6 -10.04 -21.30 3.28
CA LEU A 6 -9.75 -20.86 1.90
C LEU A 6 -10.97 -21.00 1.01
N THR A 7 -11.75 -22.06 1.19
CA THR A 7 -12.99 -22.31 0.44
C THR A 7 -14.04 -21.24 0.74
N GLN A 8 -14.27 -20.92 2.01
CA GLN A 8 -15.18 -19.84 2.41
C GLN A 8 -14.72 -18.47 1.90
N ARG A 9 -13.40 -18.23 1.87
CA ARG A 9 -12.82 -16.99 1.33
C ARG A 9 -13.02 -16.88 -0.19
N ASN A 10 -12.74 -17.95 -0.92
CA ASN A 10 -12.96 -17.99 -2.37
C ASN A 10 -14.45 -17.89 -2.71
N GLU A 11 -15.30 -18.53 -1.91
CA GLU A 11 -16.75 -18.45 -2.08
C GLU A 11 -17.27 -17.03 -1.80
N LEU A 12 -16.75 -16.35 -0.77
CA LEU A 12 -17.05 -14.94 -0.51
C LEU A 12 -16.59 -14.04 -1.66
N ILE A 13 -15.36 -14.22 -2.14
CA ILE A 13 -14.82 -13.45 -3.28
C ILE A 13 -15.67 -13.68 -4.53
N VAL A 14 -15.96 -14.93 -4.87
CA VAL A 14 -16.74 -15.30 -6.07
C VAL A 14 -18.18 -14.80 -5.96
N THR A 15 -18.83 -14.98 -4.81
CA THR A 15 -20.23 -14.54 -4.61
C THR A 15 -20.32 -13.02 -4.66
N CYS A 16 -19.42 -12.30 -3.99
CA CYS A 16 -19.43 -10.83 -3.94
C CYS A 16 -18.98 -10.16 -5.23
N ALA A 17 -18.16 -10.83 -6.05
CA ALA A 17 -17.80 -10.36 -7.38
C ALA A 17 -18.90 -10.60 -8.41
N SER A 18 -19.73 -11.64 -8.25
CA SER A 18 -20.75 -12.02 -9.23
C SER A 18 -22.14 -11.47 -8.91
N ASP A 19 -22.49 -11.34 -7.64
CA ASP A 19 -23.80 -10.85 -7.21
C ASP A 19 -23.69 -10.05 -5.88
N PRO A 20 -23.67 -8.71 -5.96
CA PRO A 20 -23.61 -7.85 -4.78
C PRO A 20 -24.82 -8.00 -3.83
N ALA A 21 -26.00 -8.36 -4.35
CA ALA A 21 -27.20 -8.52 -3.54
C ALA A 21 -27.17 -9.86 -2.79
N ALA A 22 -26.83 -10.95 -3.47
CA ALA A 22 -26.63 -12.26 -2.83
C ALA A 22 -25.45 -12.25 -1.85
N CYS A 23 -24.41 -11.46 -2.14
CA CYS A 23 -23.31 -11.23 -1.21
C CYS A 23 -23.77 -10.49 0.05
N LYS A 24 -24.57 -9.44 -0.07
CA LYS A 24 -25.16 -8.75 1.08
C LYS A 24 -26.13 -9.64 1.87
N GLU A 25 -26.85 -10.52 1.20
CA GLU A 25 -27.77 -11.46 1.85
C GLU A 25 -27.02 -12.58 2.60
N LYS A 26 -25.95 -13.13 1.99
CA LYS A 26 -25.19 -14.27 2.54
C LYS A 26 -24.08 -13.86 3.50
N TYR A 27 -23.47 -12.71 3.28
CA TYR A 27 -22.30 -12.22 4.01
C TYR A 27 -22.50 -10.80 4.57
N GLY A 28 -23.70 -10.22 4.52
CA GLY A 28 -23.96 -8.90 5.11
C GLY A 28 -23.11 -7.78 4.52
N GLU A 29 -22.79 -6.78 5.33
CA GLU A 29 -21.90 -5.67 4.96
C GLU A 29 -20.40 -6.03 5.08
N LEU A 30 -20.04 -7.32 5.20
CA LEU A 30 -18.68 -7.78 5.52
C LEU A 30 -17.60 -7.26 4.54
N PRO A 31 -17.78 -7.31 3.20
CA PRO A 31 -16.76 -6.81 2.28
C PRO A 31 -16.59 -5.29 2.38
N ALA A 32 -17.68 -4.54 2.53
CA ALA A 32 -17.67 -3.10 2.70
C ALA A 32 -16.98 -2.70 4.01
N ASN A 33 -17.34 -3.36 5.11
CA ASN A 33 -16.74 -3.16 6.42
C ASN A 33 -15.26 -3.56 6.43
N SER A 34 -14.86 -4.61 5.71
CA SER A 34 -13.44 -4.99 5.62
C SER A 34 -12.59 -3.91 4.93
N MET A 35 -13.11 -3.26 3.89
CA MET A 35 -12.43 -2.13 3.23
C MET A 35 -12.39 -0.91 4.13
N LEU A 36 -13.49 -0.59 4.82
CA LEU A 36 -13.53 0.53 5.77
C LEU A 36 -12.56 0.33 6.93
N VAL A 37 -12.48 -0.89 7.46
CA VAL A 37 -11.54 -1.27 8.52
C VAL A 37 -10.10 -1.10 8.04
N ARG A 38 -9.77 -1.60 6.85
CA ARG A 38 -8.42 -1.40 6.25
C ARG A 38 -8.09 0.09 6.09
N GLN A 39 -9.01 0.88 5.54
CA GLN A 39 -8.82 2.33 5.37
C GLN A 39 -8.68 3.07 6.71
N ALA A 40 -9.44 2.70 7.74
CA ALA A 40 -9.36 3.31 9.05
C ALA A 40 -8.06 2.93 9.78
N ILE A 41 -7.62 1.68 9.65
CA ILE A 41 -6.34 1.20 10.17
C ILE A 41 -5.17 1.96 9.53
N ASP A 42 -5.20 2.13 8.20
CA ASP A 42 -4.18 2.88 7.46
C ASP A 42 -4.08 4.32 7.95
N LYS A 43 -5.24 4.92 8.28
CA LYS A 43 -5.33 6.28 8.80
C LYS A 43 -4.87 6.40 10.27
N ALA A 44 -4.95 5.34 11.05
CA ALA A 44 -4.83 5.40 12.52
C ALA A 44 -3.39 5.31 13.05
N LEU A 45 -2.51 4.54 12.40
CA LEU A 45 -1.13 4.37 12.90
C LEU A 45 -0.04 5.00 12.03
N GLY A 46 -0.34 5.37 10.77
CA GLY A 46 0.75 5.53 9.82
C GLY A 46 1.51 4.21 9.63
N GLU A 47 2.33 4.16 8.60
CA GLU A 47 2.52 3.01 7.72
C GLU A 47 3.30 1.76 8.23
N ASP A 48 3.26 1.42 9.51
CA ASP A 48 4.02 0.28 10.07
C ASP A 48 3.19 -1.00 10.28
N ILE A 49 2.09 -1.20 9.56
CA ILE A 49 1.26 -2.41 9.69
C ILE A 49 1.44 -3.30 8.46
N PRO A 50 2.08 -4.47 8.61
CA PRO A 50 2.18 -5.47 7.55
C PRO A 50 0.82 -5.80 6.94
N TRP A 51 0.75 -5.93 5.61
CA TRP A 51 -0.47 -6.27 4.88
C TRP A 51 -1.13 -7.57 5.35
N SER A 52 -0.33 -8.57 5.75
CA SER A 52 -0.82 -9.80 6.37
C SER A 52 -1.63 -9.50 7.63
N MET A 53 -1.14 -8.59 8.47
CA MET A 53 -1.83 -8.14 9.67
C MET A 53 -3.12 -7.42 9.31
N LYS A 54 -3.16 -6.53 8.30
CA LYS A 54 -4.41 -5.84 7.89
C LYS A 54 -5.49 -6.81 7.43
N ASN A 55 -5.10 -7.83 6.65
CA ASN A 55 -6.02 -8.88 6.22
C ASN A 55 -6.50 -9.73 7.40
N ASP A 56 -5.59 -10.18 8.25
CA ASP A 56 -5.92 -11.00 9.41
C ASP A 56 -6.74 -10.22 10.45
N LEU A 57 -6.52 -8.91 10.60
CA LEU A 57 -7.27 -8.04 11.53
C LEU A 57 -8.72 -7.90 11.12
N SER A 58 -8.99 -7.76 9.81
CA SER A 58 -10.36 -7.76 9.30
C SER A 58 -11.07 -9.08 9.58
N VAL A 59 -10.38 -10.22 9.45
CA VAL A 59 -10.92 -11.56 9.76
C VAL A 59 -11.10 -11.77 11.26
N LEU A 60 -10.15 -11.33 12.09
CA LEU A 60 -10.21 -11.44 13.54
C LEU A 60 -11.34 -10.61 14.13
N LEU A 61 -11.58 -9.42 13.57
CA LEU A 61 -12.69 -8.56 13.97
C LEU A 61 -14.02 -9.28 13.70
N MET A 62 -14.16 -9.92 12.53
CA MET A 62 -15.35 -10.71 12.19
C MET A 62 -15.55 -11.91 13.13
N GLN A 63 -14.46 -12.59 13.51
CA GLN A 63 -14.54 -13.72 14.45
C GLN A 63 -14.93 -13.32 15.87
N GLN A 64 -14.71 -12.05 16.26
CA GLN A 64 -15.08 -11.52 17.56
C GLN A 64 -16.41 -10.75 17.56
N MET A 65 -17.04 -10.56 16.40
CA MET A 65 -18.42 -10.09 16.35
C MET A 65 -19.32 -11.23 16.82
N ASP A 66 -20.02 -11.00 17.92
CA ASP A 66 -21.08 -11.89 18.38
C ASP A 66 -22.38 -11.67 17.59
N GLU A 67 -23.42 -12.46 17.88
CA GLU A 67 -24.74 -12.37 17.24
C GLU A 67 -25.42 -10.99 17.41
N SER A 68 -24.91 -10.13 18.32
CA SER A 68 -25.39 -8.77 18.55
C SER A 68 -24.61 -7.70 17.76
N GLY A 69 -23.56 -8.09 17.04
CA GLY A 69 -22.71 -7.18 16.27
C GLY A 69 -21.79 -6.29 17.11
N ILE A 70 -21.61 -6.63 18.40
CA ILE A 70 -20.77 -5.87 19.32
C ILE A 70 -19.44 -6.60 19.47
N VAL A 71 -18.34 -5.86 19.30
CA VAL A 71 -16.99 -6.36 19.57
C VAL A 71 -16.49 -5.71 20.85
N THR A 72 -16.02 -6.53 21.79
CA THR A 72 -15.39 -6.04 23.03
C THR A 72 -14.00 -5.46 22.71
N SER A 73 -13.87 -4.12 22.77
CA SER A 73 -12.61 -3.41 22.44
C SER A 73 -11.41 -3.88 23.26
N THR A 74 -11.62 -4.26 24.53
CA THR A 74 -10.54 -4.72 25.41
C THR A 74 -10.01 -6.10 25.01
N GLU A 75 -10.89 -7.03 24.65
CA GLU A 75 -10.50 -8.39 24.26
C GLU A 75 -9.88 -8.41 22.86
N PHE A 76 -10.37 -7.56 21.95
CA PHE A 76 -9.76 -7.40 20.63
C PHE A 76 -8.35 -6.83 20.74
N ALA A 77 -8.15 -5.74 21.50
CA ALA A 77 -6.82 -5.17 21.73
C ALA A 77 -5.85 -6.21 22.32
N GLN A 78 -6.25 -6.96 23.35
CA GLN A 78 -5.43 -8.02 23.95
C GLN A 78 -5.08 -9.15 22.95
N LYS A 79 -6.01 -9.50 22.06
CA LYS A 79 -5.77 -10.49 21.01
C LYS A 79 -4.79 -9.97 19.97
N LEU A 80 -4.86 -8.67 19.63
CA LEU A 80 -3.91 -8.01 18.75
C LEU A 80 -2.51 -7.96 19.34
N GLU A 81 -2.36 -7.64 20.63
CA GLU A 81 -1.09 -7.70 21.35
C GLU A 81 -0.48 -9.10 21.27
N LYS A 82 -1.26 -10.14 21.60
CA LYS A 82 -0.78 -11.52 21.68
C LYS A 82 -0.46 -12.15 20.32
N GLN A 83 -1.26 -11.85 19.30
CA GLN A 83 -1.14 -12.46 17.98
C GLN A 83 -0.10 -11.76 17.10
N PHE A 84 0.08 -10.45 17.28
CA PHE A 84 0.93 -9.64 16.41
C PHE A 84 2.11 -8.98 17.14
N GLY A 85 2.27 -9.21 18.45
CA GLY A 85 3.37 -8.65 19.24
C GLY A 85 3.30 -7.12 19.34
N LEU A 86 2.10 -6.54 19.22
CA LEU A 86 1.89 -5.09 19.30
C LEU A 86 2.02 -4.62 20.74
N ASP A 87 2.57 -3.42 20.92
CA ASP A 87 2.46 -2.74 22.21
C ASP A 87 1.01 -2.30 22.46
N LYS A 88 0.67 -2.16 23.74
CA LYS A 88 -0.68 -1.84 24.20
C LYS A 88 -1.26 -0.59 23.55
N GLN A 89 -0.45 0.44 23.34
CA GLN A 89 -0.91 1.71 22.75
C GLN A 89 -1.27 1.53 21.27
N ARG A 90 -0.46 0.79 20.51
CA ARG A 90 -0.77 0.46 19.10
C ARG A 90 -2.00 -0.44 18.99
N ALA A 91 -2.14 -1.44 19.85
CA ALA A 91 -3.28 -2.36 19.83
C ALA A 91 -4.60 -1.63 20.13
N GLU A 92 -4.59 -0.69 21.08
CA GLU A 92 -5.76 0.15 21.42
C GLU A 92 -6.15 1.08 20.27
N ILE A 93 -5.17 1.72 19.60
CA ILE A 93 -5.43 2.59 18.45
C ILE A 93 -6.04 1.80 17.28
N LEU A 94 -5.49 0.63 16.95
CA LEU A 94 -6.02 -0.23 15.89
C LEU A 94 -7.42 -0.71 16.19
N THR A 95 -7.66 -1.06 17.44
CA THR A 95 -8.99 -1.43 17.90
C THR A 95 -9.97 -0.27 17.73
N GLY A 96 -9.62 0.94 18.16
CA GLY A 96 -10.48 2.11 18.00
C GLY A 96 -10.78 2.44 16.54
N ALA A 97 -9.79 2.32 15.65
CA ALA A 97 -9.95 2.58 14.22
C ALA A 97 -10.82 1.53 13.54
N ALA A 98 -10.54 0.24 13.77
CA ALA A 98 -11.29 -0.87 13.21
C ALA A 98 -12.76 -0.84 13.68
N LEU A 99 -12.99 -0.61 14.98
CA LEU A 99 -14.35 -0.52 15.53
C LEU A 99 -15.08 0.73 15.04
N GLY A 100 -14.42 1.89 15.03
CA GLY A 100 -15.02 3.14 14.57
C GLY A 100 -15.47 3.07 13.10
N ALA A 101 -14.77 2.30 12.27
CA ALA A 101 -15.13 2.06 10.87
C ALA A 101 -16.40 1.23 10.70
N VAL A 102 -16.63 0.25 11.58
CA VAL A 102 -17.77 -0.68 11.50
C VAL A 102 -18.99 -0.14 12.24
N THR A 103 -18.79 0.56 13.36
CA THR A 103 -19.88 1.05 14.23
C THR A 103 -20.27 2.51 13.97
N GLY A 104 -19.71 3.14 12.93
CA GLY A 104 -20.02 4.53 12.58
C GLY A 104 -19.61 5.54 13.66
N GLY A 105 -18.56 5.23 14.44
CA GLY A 105 -18.05 6.11 15.49
C GLY A 105 -18.71 5.92 16.87
N MET A 106 -19.60 4.95 17.06
CA MET A 106 -20.06 4.54 18.40
C MET A 106 -19.00 3.64 19.05
N SER A 107 -17.85 4.20 19.41
CA SER A 107 -16.90 3.54 20.33
C SER A 107 -17.02 4.18 21.71
N ASN A 108 -17.34 3.32 22.68
CA ASN A 108 -17.61 3.71 24.06
C ASN A 108 -16.36 4.36 24.69
N ARG A 109 -16.56 5.49 25.38
CA ARG A 109 -15.54 6.31 26.03
C ARG A 109 -14.72 5.50 27.04
N GLY A 110 -13.39 5.60 26.97
CA GLY A 110 -12.55 5.04 28.04
C GLY A 110 -11.04 5.00 27.85
N GLY A 111 -10.40 5.94 27.14
CA GLY A 111 -8.94 6.00 27.08
C GLY A 111 -8.46 7.40 26.74
N LYS A 112 -7.72 8.04 27.66
CA LYS A 112 -7.07 9.34 27.41
C LYS A 112 -6.08 9.19 26.23
N PRO A 113 -5.96 10.17 25.33
CA PRO A 113 -4.96 10.15 24.26
C PRO A 113 -3.56 10.19 24.89
N GLY A 114 -2.88 9.04 24.89
CA GLY A 114 -1.46 8.94 25.23
C GLY A 114 -0.63 9.61 24.14
N ALA A 115 0.45 10.28 24.56
CA ALA A 115 1.28 11.18 23.76
C ALA A 115 1.62 10.67 22.36
N VAL A 116 1.40 11.56 21.38
CA VAL A 116 1.66 11.38 19.96
C VAL A 116 3.17 11.42 19.74
N THR A 117 3.77 10.28 19.37
CA THR A 117 5.09 10.22 18.73
C THR A 117 5.03 11.04 17.45
N GLU A 118 6.00 11.95 17.21
CA GLU A 118 6.05 12.89 16.07
C GLU A 118 5.49 12.29 14.77
N GLY A 119 4.26 12.67 14.43
CA GLY A 119 3.52 12.09 13.32
C GLY A 119 4.13 12.52 11.99
N LYS A 120 4.37 11.56 11.09
CA LYS A 120 4.61 11.85 9.67
C LYS A 120 3.43 12.67 9.14
N ASN A 121 3.71 13.74 8.40
CA ASN A 121 2.67 14.57 7.78
C ASN A 121 1.87 13.73 6.78
N VAL A 122 0.56 13.90 6.68
CA VAL A 122 -0.29 13.14 5.73
C VAL A 122 -0.91 14.10 4.72
N VAL A 123 -0.80 13.78 3.43
CA VAL A 123 -1.32 14.56 2.30
C VAL A 123 -2.16 13.65 1.41
N ILE A 124 -3.41 14.06 1.15
CA ILE A 124 -4.30 13.39 0.19
C ILE A 124 -4.37 14.25 -1.06
N VAL A 125 -4.09 13.68 -2.23
CA VAL A 125 -3.88 14.47 -3.44
C VAL A 125 -4.05 13.62 -4.70
N ASP A 126 -4.47 14.23 -5.81
CA ASP A 126 -4.50 13.55 -7.11
C ASP A 126 -3.25 13.83 -7.94
N SER A 127 -2.84 12.83 -8.71
CA SER A 127 -1.82 12.97 -9.74
C SER A 127 -2.27 13.93 -10.84
N GLY A 128 -1.32 14.70 -11.34
CA GLY A 128 -1.53 15.61 -12.44
C GLY A 128 -1.37 14.92 -13.79
N LYS A 129 -1.53 15.72 -14.84
CA LYS A 129 -1.40 15.28 -16.23
C LYS A 129 -0.55 16.24 -17.04
N LYS A 130 -0.28 15.92 -18.31
CA LYS A 130 0.50 16.79 -19.18
C LYS A 130 -0.11 18.19 -19.23
N ARG A 131 0.74 19.21 -19.00
CA ARG A 131 0.39 20.66 -18.88
C ARG A 131 -0.32 21.07 -17.58
N ALA A 132 -0.64 20.12 -16.69
CA ALA A 132 -1.28 20.37 -15.39
C ALA A 132 -0.73 19.41 -14.34
N TRP A 133 0.59 19.41 -14.16
CA TRP A 133 1.26 18.54 -13.19
C TRP A 133 1.04 19.03 -11.76
N ASN A 134 0.90 18.10 -10.82
CA ASN A 134 0.73 18.45 -9.43
C ASN A 134 2.04 19.01 -8.85
N LYS A 135 2.01 20.23 -8.29
CA LYS A 135 3.22 20.87 -7.76
C LYS A 135 3.72 20.16 -6.50
N THR A 136 2.82 19.72 -5.64
CA THR A 136 3.13 19.01 -4.39
C THR A 136 3.83 17.68 -4.70
N LEU A 137 3.33 16.91 -5.66
CA LEU A 137 3.97 15.64 -6.05
C LEU A 137 5.30 15.82 -6.81
N ASN A 138 5.53 16.99 -7.41
CA ASN A 138 6.81 17.33 -8.03
C ASN A 138 7.87 17.88 -7.07
N LYS A 139 7.44 18.34 -5.90
CA LYS A 139 8.30 18.81 -4.82
C LYS A 139 7.77 18.23 -3.50
N PRO A 140 7.93 16.92 -3.28
CA PRO A 140 7.42 16.29 -2.08
C PRO A 140 8.21 16.76 -0.86
N GLU A 141 7.51 16.92 0.24
CA GLU A 141 8.06 17.33 1.53
C GLU A 141 8.67 16.13 2.25
N PRO A 142 9.70 16.34 3.10
CA PRO A 142 10.27 15.27 3.92
C PRO A 142 9.27 14.66 4.91
N ASN A 143 9.52 13.42 5.33
CA ASN A 143 8.77 12.71 6.37
C ASN A 143 7.24 12.78 6.17
N THR A 144 6.79 12.63 4.93
CA THR A 144 5.39 12.83 4.54
C THR A 144 4.83 11.59 3.85
N VAL A 145 3.60 11.25 4.21
CA VAL A 145 2.76 10.23 3.61
C VAL A 145 1.85 10.87 2.58
N TYR A 146 1.84 10.35 1.37
CA TYR A 146 0.99 10.80 0.28
C TYR A 146 0.01 9.71 -0.14
N HIS A 147 -1.28 9.96 0.02
CA HIS A 147 -2.32 9.14 -0.59
C HIS A 147 -2.68 9.74 -1.95
N VAL A 148 -2.38 9.00 -3.02
CA VAL A 148 -2.44 9.48 -4.40
C VAL A 148 -3.51 8.73 -5.21
N ASP A 149 -4.42 9.49 -5.83
CA ASP A 149 -5.55 8.99 -6.65
C ASP A 149 -6.45 7.96 -5.92
N GLY A 150 -6.48 8.02 -4.58
CA GLY A 150 -7.32 7.15 -3.75
C GLY A 150 -6.90 5.68 -3.62
N ASN A 151 -5.86 5.23 -4.33
CA ASN A 151 -5.46 3.82 -4.34
C ASN A 151 -3.94 3.56 -4.23
N LYS A 152 -3.14 4.61 -4.07
CA LYS A 152 -1.69 4.51 -3.92
C LYS A 152 -1.24 5.26 -2.68
N THR A 153 -0.21 4.74 -2.02
CA THR A 153 0.45 5.39 -0.88
C THR A 153 1.93 5.53 -1.19
N PHE A 154 2.49 6.70 -0.92
CA PHE A 154 3.91 6.96 -1.02
C PHE A 154 4.43 7.56 0.28
N GLN A 155 5.66 7.22 0.65
CA GLN A 155 6.36 7.88 1.76
C GLN A 155 7.60 8.57 1.26
N THR A 156 7.93 9.67 1.93
CA THR A 156 9.24 10.28 1.87
C THR A 156 10.02 10.12 3.16
N ASP A 157 11.34 10.02 3.03
CA ASP A 157 12.26 10.09 4.17
C ASP A 157 12.55 11.53 4.61
N SER A 158 13.47 11.69 5.56
CA SER A 158 13.87 13.00 6.11
C SER A 158 14.55 13.93 5.11
N LEU A 159 14.89 13.45 3.91
CA LEU A 159 15.45 14.24 2.81
C LEU A 159 14.42 14.50 1.69
N GLY A 160 13.17 14.04 1.85
CA GLY A 160 12.14 14.17 0.81
C GLY A 160 12.29 13.15 -0.33
N ARG A 161 13.14 12.12 -0.18
CA ARG A 161 13.27 11.05 -1.17
C ARG A 161 12.18 10.01 -0.92
N THR A 162 11.61 9.47 -1.98
CA THR A 162 10.60 8.41 -1.86
C THR A 162 11.22 7.15 -1.26
N SER A 163 10.76 6.76 -0.09
CA SER A 163 11.15 5.55 0.64
C SER A 163 10.17 4.40 0.47
N LEU A 164 8.93 4.71 0.07
CA LEU A 164 7.89 3.73 -0.22
C LEU A 164 7.01 4.16 -1.40
N ALA A 165 6.62 3.21 -2.23
CA ALA A 165 5.47 3.30 -3.13
C ALA A 165 4.64 2.01 -3.02
N GLU A 166 3.38 2.13 -2.65
CA GLU A 166 2.44 1.01 -2.46
C GLU A 166 1.15 1.28 -3.24
N GLY A 167 0.52 0.22 -3.74
CA GLY A 167 -0.84 0.32 -4.28
C GLY A 167 -1.35 -0.94 -4.95
N SER A 168 -2.67 -0.98 -5.13
CA SER A 168 -3.34 -1.97 -5.98
C SER A 168 -3.31 -1.48 -7.43
N LEU A 169 -2.67 -2.25 -8.30
CA LEU A 169 -2.45 -1.87 -9.69
C LEU A 169 -3.72 -2.04 -10.53
N SER A 170 -3.90 -1.17 -11.52
CA SER A 170 -4.96 -1.26 -12.51
C SER A 170 -4.45 -0.82 -13.88
N LEU A 171 -4.94 -1.42 -14.97
CA LEU A 171 -4.52 -1.08 -16.34
C LEU A 171 -5.15 0.23 -16.80
N SER A 172 -4.64 1.34 -16.29
CA SER A 172 -4.99 2.69 -16.73
C SER A 172 -3.72 3.48 -17.01
N LYS A 173 -3.57 3.96 -18.24
CA LYS A 173 -2.32 4.63 -18.65
C LYS A 173 -2.33 6.10 -18.24
N ASN A 174 -1.40 6.49 -17.38
CA ASN A 174 -1.17 7.88 -17.02
C ASN A 174 -0.15 8.56 -17.96
N ASP A 175 -0.17 9.89 -18.00
CA ASP A 175 0.77 10.71 -18.75
C ASP A 175 2.18 10.60 -18.18
N ARG A 176 3.19 10.68 -19.06
CA ARG A 176 4.60 10.71 -18.66
C ARG A 176 5.14 12.14 -18.62
N ASN A 177 5.74 12.52 -17.50
CA ASN A 177 6.48 13.77 -17.39
C ASN A 177 7.93 13.57 -17.82
N THR A 178 8.25 13.86 -19.08
CA THR A 178 9.60 13.67 -19.64
C THR A 178 10.63 14.57 -18.97
N TYR A 179 10.23 15.75 -18.53
CA TYR A 179 11.09 16.69 -17.81
C TYR A 179 11.52 16.12 -16.45
N GLN A 180 10.57 15.55 -15.69
CA GLN A 180 10.90 14.95 -14.40
C GLN A 180 11.70 13.66 -14.55
N GLN A 181 11.45 12.85 -15.58
CA GLN A 181 12.30 11.68 -15.88
C GLN A 181 13.74 12.08 -16.21
N CYS A 182 13.92 13.17 -16.98
CA CYS A 182 15.21 13.79 -17.24
C CYS A 182 15.90 14.21 -15.93
N LYS A 183 15.21 15.02 -15.10
CA LYS A 183 15.75 15.47 -13.81
C LYS A 183 16.05 14.35 -12.82
N ALA A 184 15.23 13.31 -12.80
CA ALA A 184 15.37 12.23 -11.83
C ALA A 184 16.59 11.34 -12.10
N GLY A 185 17.05 11.19 -13.33
CA GLY A 185 18.24 10.38 -13.62
C GLY A 185 18.81 10.65 -15.00
N LYS A 186 17.96 10.64 -16.03
CA LYS A 186 18.34 10.67 -17.45
C LYS A 186 19.25 11.84 -17.88
N CYS A 187 19.24 12.95 -17.14
CA CYS A 187 20.06 14.13 -17.43
C CYS A 187 21.11 14.45 -16.35
N GLY A 188 21.16 13.68 -15.25
CA GLY A 188 22.03 13.94 -14.10
C GLY A 188 23.11 12.89 -13.87
N ASN A 189 22.82 11.62 -14.16
CA ASN A 189 23.75 10.50 -13.95
C ASN A 189 23.90 9.71 -15.27
N PRO A 190 25.09 9.71 -15.91
CA PRO A 190 25.33 8.89 -17.09
C PRO A 190 24.99 7.42 -16.83
N GLY A 191 24.09 6.85 -17.65
CA GLY A 191 23.64 5.46 -17.53
C GLY A 191 22.31 5.24 -16.81
N ASP A 192 21.86 6.19 -15.98
CA ASP A 192 20.55 6.11 -15.33
C ASP A 192 19.43 6.70 -16.22
N GLU A 193 18.21 6.20 -16.01
CA GLU A 193 16.95 6.77 -16.47
C GLU A 193 16.13 7.30 -15.27
N GLY A 194 15.09 8.09 -15.53
CA GLY A 194 14.08 8.41 -14.52
C GLY A 194 13.10 7.25 -14.38
N GLY A 195 13.50 6.20 -13.67
CA GLY A 195 12.69 5.00 -13.48
C GLY A 195 11.44 5.29 -12.65
N HIS A 196 10.30 4.73 -13.08
CA HIS A 196 9.08 4.78 -12.28
C HIS A 196 9.11 3.67 -11.22
N LEU A 197 8.66 3.97 -10.00
CA LEU A 197 8.42 2.92 -8.99
C LEU A 197 7.13 2.16 -9.30
N ILE A 198 6.08 2.88 -9.69
CA ILE A 198 4.86 2.32 -10.28
C ILE A 198 4.77 2.82 -11.73
N ALA A 199 4.83 1.92 -12.72
CA ALA A 199 4.80 2.32 -14.12
C ALA A 199 3.54 3.08 -14.54
N SER A 200 3.71 3.94 -15.55
CA SER A 200 2.62 4.72 -16.14
C SER A 200 1.46 3.87 -16.64
N ILE A 201 1.68 2.60 -17.03
CA ILE A 201 0.61 1.70 -17.49
C ILE A 201 -0.30 1.23 -16.34
N PHE A 202 0.13 1.41 -15.09
CA PHE A 202 -0.59 1.03 -13.88
C PHE A 202 -1.18 2.23 -13.12
N ASN A 203 -1.47 3.31 -13.83
CA ASN A 203 -1.84 4.61 -13.28
C ASN A 203 -0.75 5.21 -12.36
N GLY A 204 0.52 4.89 -12.63
CA GLY A 204 1.65 5.47 -11.93
C GLY A 204 1.79 6.97 -12.22
N PRO A 205 1.89 7.84 -11.18
CA PRO A 205 2.04 9.28 -11.36
C PRO A 205 3.30 9.62 -12.16
N GLY A 206 3.22 10.66 -12.99
CA GLY A 206 4.37 11.16 -13.76
C GLY A 206 5.30 12.09 -12.95
N GLU A 207 4.90 12.48 -11.75
CA GLU A 207 5.60 13.45 -10.92
C GLU A 207 6.83 12.90 -10.19
N LYS A 208 7.65 13.80 -9.63
CA LYS A 208 8.92 13.48 -8.96
C LYS A 208 8.79 12.38 -7.91
N LEU A 209 7.71 12.37 -7.14
CA LEU A 209 7.45 11.42 -6.06
C LEU A 209 7.52 9.96 -6.52
N ASN A 210 7.18 9.66 -7.78
CA ASN A 210 7.20 8.31 -8.32
C ASN A 210 8.44 8.04 -9.20
N LEU A 211 9.45 8.93 -9.19
CA LEU A 211 10.59 8.89 -10.09
C LEU A 211 11.94 8.93 -9.36
N VAL A 212 12.74 7.89 -9.58
CA VAL A 212 14.08 7.72 -9.01
C VAL A 212 15.15 7.58 -10.10
N PRO A 213 16.43 7.90 -9.82
CA PRO A 213 17.51 7.49 -10.70
C PRO A 213 17.63 5.96 -10.67
N MET A 214 17.40 5.32 -11.81
CA MET A 214 17.44 3.87 -11.96
C MET A 214 18.32 3.51 -13.14
N ASP A 215 19.22 2.54 -12.99
CA ASP A 215 20.09 2.08 -14.07
C ASP A 215 19.26 1.73 -15.32
N GLY A 216 19.68 2.21 -16.49
CA GLY A 216 18.92 2.05 -17.72
C GLY A 216 18.77 0.59 -18.17
N ASN A 217 19.78 -0.26 -17.96
CA ASN A 217 19.68 -1.69 -18.29
C ASN A 217 18.72 -2.40 -17.33
N LEU A 218 18.75 -2.07 -16.04
CA LEU A 218 17.77 -2.55 -15.08
C LEU A 218 16.34 -2.11 -15.47
N ASN A 219 16.14 -0.81 -15.70
CA ASN A 219 14.83 -0.22 -15.98
C ASN A 219 14.18 -0.84 -17.23
N LYS A 220 14.97 -1.09 -18.29
CA LYS A 220 14.48 -1.68 -19.55
C LYS A 220 14.51 -3.21 -19.56
N GLY A 221 15.21 -3.82 -18.62
CA GLY A 221 15.41 -5.26 -18.49
C GLY A 221 14.55 -5.86 -17.38
N ALA A 222 15.19 -6.25 -16.28
CA ALA A 222 14.55 -7.00 -15.19
C ALA A 222 13.35 -6.26 -14.58
N TRP A 223 13.42 -4.94 -14.45
CA TRP A 223 12.31 -4.12 -13.93
C TRP A 223 11.09 -4.22 -14.86
N LYS A 224 11.29 -3.95 -16.16
CA LYS A 224 10.25 -4.06 -17.19
C LYS A 224 9.67 -5.48 -17.30
N GLN A 225 10.48 -6.52 -17.13
CA GLN A 225 9.99 -7.91 -17.15
C GLN A 225 9.05 -8.20 -15.96
N MET A 226 9.39 -7.70 -14.78
CA MET A 226 8.52 -7.76 -13.60
C MET A 226 7.21 -7.02 -13.85
N GLU A 227 7.26 -5.78 -14.35
CA GLU A 227 6.06 -5.02 -14.71
C GLU A 227 5.21 -5.75 -15.77
N ASN A 228 5.83 -6.35 -16.79
CA ASN A 228 5.09 -7.14 -17.79
C ASN A 228 4.35 -8.34 -17.16
N THR A 229 4.91 -8.95 -16.12
CA THR A 229 4.26 -10.03 -15.38
C THR A 229 2.97 -9.54 -14.71
N TRP A 230 3.05 -8.39 -14.03
CA TRP A 230 1.89 -7.73 -13.42
C TRP A 230 0.85 -7.33 -14.47
N ALA A 231 1.29 -6.77 -15.59
CA ALA A 231 0.39 -6.39 -16.68
C ALA A 231 -0.34 -7.59 -17.28
N SER A 232 0.32 -8.73 -17.45
CA SER A 232 -0.32 -9.96 -17.91
C SER A 232 -1.36 -10.47 -16.91
N ALA A 233 -1.03 -10.50 -15.62
CA ALA A 233 -1.97 -10.90 -14.57
C ALA A 233 -3.22 -10.00 -14.54
N LEU A 234 -3.04 -8.68 -14.63
CA LEU A 234 -4.17 -7.73 -14.69
C LEU A 234 -5.04 -7.93 -15.95
N LYS A 235 -4.45 -8.29 -17.10
CA LYS A 235 -5.20 -8.61 -18.32
C LYS A 235 -6.04 -9.88 -18.19
N GLU A 236 -5.58 -10.82 -17.37
CA GLU A 236 -6.33 -12.03 -17.01
C GLU A 236 -7.41 -11.77 -15.95
N GLY A 237 -7.59 -10.52 -15.50
CA GLY A 237 -8.58 -10.14 -14.50
C GLY A 237 -8.14 -10.38 -13.05
N LYS A 238 -6.87 -10.75 -12.82
CA LYS A 238 -6.32 -10.97 -11.47
C LYS A 238 -6.00 -9.65 -10.80
N GLN A 239 -6.15 -9.61 -9.48
CA GLN A 239 -5.66 -8.49 -8.66
C GLN A 239 -4.13 -8.52 -8.55
N VAL A 240 -3.49 -7.36 -8.57
CA VAL A 240 -2.05 -7.23 -8.30
C VAL A 240 -1.82 -6.10 -7.30
N ASP A 241 -1.24 -6.44 -6.16
CA ASP A 241 -0.86 -5.48 -5.12
C ASP A 241 0.67 -5.43 -5.04
N VAL A 242 1.23 -4.22 -4.97
CA VAL A 242 2.68 -4.01 -4.96
C VAL A 242 3.10 -3.07 -3.84
N LYS A 243 4.30 -3.33 -3.33
CA LYS A 243 5.05 -2.50 -2.41
C LYS A 243 6.49 -2.41 -2.93
N VAL A 244 6.96 -1.18 -3.15
CA VAL A 244 8.31 -0.89 -3.65
C VAL A 244 9.03 0.02 -2.67
N GLU A 245 10.17 -0.42 -2.19
CA GLU A 245 11.00 0.28 -1.20
C GLU A 245 12.40 0.54 -1.80
N PRO A 246 12.66 1.77 -2.30
CA PRO A 246 14.01 2.18 -2.67
C PRO A 246 14.92 2.22 -1.44
N VAL A 247 16.09 1.60 -1.53
CA VAL A 247 17.07 1.55 -0.45
C VAL A 247 18.21 2.51 -0.76
N TYR A 248 18.39 3.52 0.08
CA TYR A 248 19.43 4.54 -0.10
C TYR A 248 20.59 4.34 0.86
N LYS A 249 21.78 4.77 0.43
CA LYS A 249 22.98 4.84 1.27
C LYS A 249 23.30 6.29 1.62
N GLY A 250 23.28 6.61 2.92
CA GLY A 250 23.49 7.97 3.41
C GLY A 250 22.53 8.97 2.75
N ASN A 251 23.07 10.10 2.30
CA ASN A 251 22.29 11.20 1.72
C ASN A 251 22.16 11.15 0.19
N ASN A 252 22.50 10.01 -0.44
CA ASN A 252 22.45 9.87 -1.90
C ASN A 252 21.02 9.90 -2.44
N VAL A 253 20.77 10.66 -3.51
CA VAL A 253 19.45 10.70 -4.17
C VAL A 253 19.17 9.48 -5.05
N ARG A 254 20.22 8.73 -5.41
CA ARG A 254 20.14 7.47 -6.15
C ARG A 254 20.04 6.31 -5.17
N PRO A 255 19.00 5.47 -5.26
CA PRO A 255 18.93 4.24 -4.47
C PRO A 255 20.02 3.25 -4.93
N GLU A 256 20.57 2.50 -3.98
CA GLU A 256 21.53 1.42 -4.23
C GLU A 256 20.82 0.13 -4.65
N SER A 257 19.60 -0.09 -4.16
CA SER A 257 18.77 -1.25 -4.50
C SER A 257 17.28 -0.94 -4.32
N PHE A 258 16.44 -1.87 -4.73
CA PHE A 258 14.99 -1.86 -4.52
C PHE A 258 14.56 -3.16 -3.85
N SER A 259 13.78 -3.06 -2.77
CA SER A 259 13.01 -4.19 -2.23
C SER A 259 11.60 -4.10 -2.81
N VAL A 260 11.21 -5.08 -3.61
CA VAL A 260 9.89 -5.13 -4.23
C VAL A 260 9.14 -6.34 -3.69
N THR A 261 8.00 -6.10 -3.06
CA THR A 261 7.07 -7.14 -2.63
C THR A 261 5.78 -7.02 -3.44
N TYR A 262 5.29 -8.11 -4.01
CA TYR A 262 4.00 -8.10 -4.70
C TYR A 262 3.22 -9.40 -4.50
N SER A 263 1.89 -9.32 -4.61
CA SER A 263 1.00 -10.47 -4.65
C SER A 263 0.14 -10.42 -5.90
N ILE A 264 -0.18 -11.59 -6.43
CA ILE A 264 -1.12 -11.76 -7.54
C ILE A 264 -2.27 -12.62 -7.03
N ASP A 265 -3.49 -12.11 -7.17
CA ASP A 265 -4.75 -12.79 -6.82
C ASP A 265 -4.79 -13.30 -5.37
N GLY A 266 -4.29 -12.49 -4.43
CA GLY A 266 -4.22 -12.85 -3.00
C GLY A 266 -3.25 -14.00 -2.69
N GLY A 267 -2.44 -14.43 -3.66
CA GLY A 267 -1.42 -15.45 -3.48
C GLY A 267 -0.29 -15.03 -2.53
N ARG A 268 0.60 -15.97 -2.23
CA ARG A 268 1.75 -15.71 -1.34
C ARG A 268 2.60 -14.55 -1.88
N PRO A 269 2.96 -13.57 -1.04
CA PRO A 269 3.80 -12.46 -1.47
C PRO A 269 5.14 -12.95 -2.03
N ILE A 270 5.51 -12.39 -3.18
CA ILE A 270 6.80 -12.59 -3.83
C ILE A 270 7.67 -11.38 -3.50
N VAL A 271 8.86 -11.64 -2.96
CA VAL A 271 9.86 -10.61 -2.64
C VAL A 271 10.99 -10.66 -3.67
N LYS A 272 11.39 -9.51 -4.20
CA LYS A 272 12.51 -9.33 -5.11
C LYS A 272 13.39 -8.19 -4.62
N ASP A 273 14.60 -8.52 -4.20
CA ASP A 273 15.66 -7.55 -3.96
C ASP A 273 16.50 -7.37 -5.22
N ILE A 274 16.55 -6.14 -5.73
CA ILE A 274 17.15 -5.82 -7.01
C ILE A 274 18.19 -4.71 -6.83
N SER A 275 19.46 -5.03 -7.10
CA SER A 275 20.54 -4.04 -7.08
C SER A 275 20.39 -3.05 -8.23
N ASN A 276 20.58 -1.75 -7.96
CA ASN A 276 20.48 -0.68 -8.95
C ASN A 276 21.78 -0.56 -9.77
N ILE A 277 22.10 -1.62 -10.50
CA ILE A 277 23.28 -1.79 -11.37
C ILE A 277 22.83 -2.41 -12.70
N PRO A 278 23.67 -2.39 -13.75
CA PRO A 278 23.34 -3.04 -15.02
C PRO A 278 22.87 -4.49 -14.84
N GLY A 279 21.69 -4.80 -15.35
CA GLY A 279 21.11 -6.16 -15.35
C GLY A 279 20.36 -6.57 -14.07
N GLY A 280 20.49 -5.83 -12.96
CA GLY A 280 19.81 -6.13 -11.70
C GLY A 280 20.34 -7.37 -11.00
N GLY A 281 21.43 -7.23 -10.23
CA GLY A 281 21.97 -8.31 -9.41
C GLY A 281 21.12 -8.60 -8.17
N LYS A 282 21.11 -9.86 -7.71
CA LYS A 282 20.60 -10.20 -6.37
C LYS A 282 21.49 -9.51 -5.33
N LYS A 283 20.86 -8.90 -4.33
CA LYS A 283 21.55 -8.33 -3.18
C LYS A 283 22.05 -9.44 -2.25
#